data_AF-A0A945YCY3-F1
#
_entry.id   AF-A0A945YCY3-F1
#
_cell.length_a   1.000
_cell.length_b   1.000
_cell.length_c   1.000
_cell.angle_alpha   90.00
_cell.angle_beta   90.00
_cell.angle_gamma   90.00
#
_symmetry.space_group_name_H-M   'P 1'
#
loop_
_entity.id
_entity.type
_entity.pdbx_description
1 polymer ?
#
loop_
_entity_poly.entity_id
_entity_poly.type
_entity_poly.pdbx_seq_one_letter_code
_entity_poly.pdbx_strand_id
1 'polypeptide(L)'
;MTGPVQSTAPSAGPTATVALGFASAAHTYSHMFVLFFATVVLVLERVWQLPYAELFALSIPGAVMYGVAALPAGWLADRWSAAGMIAIFFIGTGLASILTGLATGPWQLAAGLTAIGTFAAIYHPVGVPWLIKHSRNHGRALGINGVFGSGGTAVAALLAGALADLWGWRAAFIVPGALCLGTGLIFILAMRLRLIIESEGEAAPSPPPQAADRRRAFIMLAITVVCGGLIYQLTAYAMPKIFEERLFDFAGQSVLGIGGFVS
;
A
#
# COMPACT_ATOMS: atom_id res chain seq x y z
N MET A 1 33.34 -22.54 -40.91
CA MET A 1 33.41 -21.52 -39.83
C MET A 1 32.00 -21.02 -39.56
N THR A 2 31.28 -21.68 -38.66
CA THR A 2 29.93 -21.27 -38.23
C THR A 2 30.09 -20.34 -37.03
N GLY A 3 29.80 -19.05 -37.21
CA GLY A 3 29.89 -18.04 -36.15
C GLY A 3 28.92 -18.35 -34.99
N PRO A 4 29.18 -17.79 -33.80
CA PRO A 4 28.33 -18.01 -32.64
C PRO A 4 26.96 -17.37 -32.87
N VAL A 5 25.89 -18.17 -32.75
CA VAL A 5 24.51 -17.70 -32.72
C VAL A 5 24.37 -16.75 -31.52
N GLN A 6 24.20 -15.47 -31.79
CA GLN A 6 23.83 -14.51 -30.76
C GLN A 6 22.44 -14.88 -30.25
N SER A 7 22.38 -15.38 -29.02
CA SER A 7 21.14 -15.55 -28.26
C SER A 7 20.55 -14.16 -28.00
N THR A 8 19.63 -13.73 -28.87
CA THR A 8 18.80 -12.57 -28.61
C THR A 8 17.96 -12.86 -27.37
N ALA A 9 18.23 -12.17 -26.27
CA ALA A 9 17.45 -12.31 -25.05
C ALA A 9 15.96 -12.09 -25.38
N PRO A 10 15.07 -13.06 -25.11
CA PRO A 10 13.65 -12.87 -25.40
C PRO A 10 13.13 -11.70 -24.57
N SER A 11 12.47 -10.76 -25.25
CA SER A 11 11.74 -9.65 -24.64
C SER A 11 10.91 -10.15 -23.46
N ALA A 12 10.90 -9.41 -22.35
CA ALA A 12 10.04 -9.75 -21.21
C ALA A 12 8.62 -10.03 -21.72
N GLY A 13 8.14 -11.26 -21.54
CA GLY A 13 6.87 -11.70 -22.12
C GLY A 13 5.70 -10.83 -21.62
N PRO A 14 4.54 -10.84 -22.32
CA PRO A 14 3.37 -10.05 -21.96
C PRO A 14 2.97 -10.16 -20.48
N THR A 15 3.12 -11.36 -19.90
CA THR A 15 2.85 -11.66 -18.50
C THR A 15 3.70 -10.88 -17.50
N ALA A 16 5.00 -10.65 -17.79
CA ALA A 16 5.90 -9.93 -16.89
C ALA A 16 5.54 -8.45 -16.80
N THR A 17 5.17 -7.84 -17.93
CA THR A 17 4.73 -6.43 -17.99
C THR A 17 3.40 -6.24 -17.27
N VAL A 18 2.45 -7.16 -17.47
CA VAL A 18 1.15 -7.13 -16.78
C VAL A 18 1.34 -7.28 -15.27
N ALA A 19 2.18 -8.22 -14.83
CA ALA A 19 2.48 -8.40 -13.42
C ALA A 19 3.14 -7.17 -12.79
N LEU A 20 4.10 -6.55 -13.48
CA LEU A 20 4.71 -5.29 -13.04
C LEU A 20 3.67 -4.16 -12.90
N GLY A 21 2.75 -4.03 -13.86
CA GLY A 21 1.69 -3.02 -13.80
C GLY A 21 0.81 -3.17 -12.55
N PHE A 22 0.33 -4.39 -12.29
CA PHE A 22 -0.51 -4.65 -11.12
C PHE A 22 0.27 -4.53 -9.79
N ALA A 23 1.50 -5.05 -9.72
CA ALA A 23 2.32 -4.89 -8.52
C ALA A 23 2.59 -3.42 -8.22
N SER A 24 2.91 -2.62 -9.23
CA SER A 24 3.12 -1.17 -9.08
C SER A 24 1.85 -0.45 -8.62
N ALA A 25 0.69 -0.74 -9.21
CA ALA A 25 -0.58 -0.19 -8.75
C ALA A 25 -0.88 -0.58 -7.30
N ALA A 26 -0.66 -1.84 -6.94
CA ALA A 26 -0.84 -2.33 -5.58
C ALA A 26 0.10 -1.64 -4.57
N HIS A 27 1.35 -1.38 -4.95
CA HIS A 27 2.29 -0.62 -4.11
C HIS A 27 1.85 0.81 -3.87
N THR A 28 1.38 1.48 -4.93
CA THR A 28 0.81 2.82 -4.83
C THR A 28 -0.36 2.82 -3.86
N TYR A 29 -1.31 1.87 -4.03
CA TYR A 29 -2.47 1.76 -3.16
C TYR A 29 -2.11 1.44 -1.71
N SER A 30 -1.16 0.54 -1.45
CA SER A 30 -0.80 0.16 -0.08
C SER A 30 -0.33 1.36 0.73
N HIS A 31 0.53 2.20 0.16
CA HIS A 31 0.99 3.43 0.81
C HIS A 31 -0.08 4.52 0.85
N MET A 32 -0.77 4.73 -0.27
CA MET A 32 -1.76 5.79 -0.39
C MET A 32 -2.90 5.64 0.62
N PHE A 33 -3.50 4.44 0.76
CA PHE A 33 -4.62 4.23 1.66
C PHE A 33 -4.26 4.33 3.14
N VAL A 34 -3.05 3.94 3.53
CA VAL A 34 -2.58 4.08 4.91
C VAL A 34 -2.39 5.56 5.26
N LEU A 35 -2.08 6.41 4.29
CA LEU A 35 -1.79 7.84 4.50
C LEU A 35 -2.99 8.76 4.35
N PHE A 36 -4.06 8.36 3.66
CA PHE A 36 -5.25 9.21 3.50
C PHE A 36 -5.80 9.74 4.81
N PHE A 37 -5.79 8.90 5.86
CA PHE A 37 -6.32 9.32 7.14
C PHE A 37 -5.51 10.47 7.77
N ALA A 38 -4.20 10.57 7.48
CA ALA A 38 -3.34 11.67 7.94
C ALA A 38 -3.86 13.05 7.51
N THR A 39 -4.44 13.13 6.31
CA THR A 39 -5.04 14.37 5.79
C THR A 39 -6.50 14.48 6.16
N VAL A 40 -7.25 13.39 6.10
CA VAL A 40 -8.69 13.39 6.39
C VAL A 40 -8.98 13.72 7.85
N VAL A 41 -8.12 13.32 8.78
CA VAL A 41 -8.31 13.62 10.22
C VAL A 41 -8.38 15.13 10.50
N LEU A 42 -7.66 15.97 9.74
CA LEU A 42 -7.71 17.44 9.85
C LEU A 42 -9.07 18.01 9.47
N VAL A 43 -9.77 17.35 8.54
CA VAL A 43 -11.13 17.72 8.16
C VAL A 43 -12.12 17.18 9.19
N LEU A 44 -11.92 15.95 9.67
CA LEU A 44 -12.79 15.32 10.66
C LEU A 44 -12.79 16.03 12.01
N GLU A 45 -11.67 16.61 12.45
CA GLU A 45 -11.61 17.45 13.65
C GLU A 45 -12.66 18.55 13.62
N ARG A 46 -12.80 19.22 12.47
CA ARG A 46 -13.81 20.27 12.24
C ARG A 46 -15.23 19.72 12.11
N VAL A 47 -15.41 18.55 11.48
CA VAL A 47 -16.74 17.98 11.23
C VAL A 47 -17.36 17.34 12.47
N TRP A 48 -16.56 16.62 13.25
CA TRP A 48 -17.03 15.90 14.43
C TRP A 48 -16.79 16.65 15.73
N GLN A 49 -16.07 17.78 15.70
CA GLN A 49 -15.78 18.60 16.89
C GLN A 49 -15.14 17.77 18.02
N LEU A 50 -14.32 16.79 17.63
CA LEU A 50 -13.55 15.94 18.53
C LEU A 50 -12.07 16.31 18.44
N PRO A 51 -11.31 16.19 19.54
CA PRO A 51 -9.89 16.53 19.53
C PRO A 51 -9.12 15.71 18.49
N TYR A 52 -8.19 16.35 17.78
CA TYR A 52 -7.28 15.67 16.83
C TYR A 52 -6.68 14.38 17.40
N ALA A 53 -6.21 14.40 18.65
CA ALA A 53 -5.58 13.25 19.28
C ALA A 53 -6.52 12.03 19.40
N GLU A 54 -7.81 12.26 19.70
CA GLU A 54 -8.80 11.19 19.81
C GLU A 54 -9.15 10.61 18.44
N LEU A 55 -9.31 11.47 17.43
CA LEU A 55 -9.57 11.02 16.06
C LEU A 55 -8.37 10.30 15.48
N PHE A 56 -7.17 10.82 15.69
CA PHE A 56 -5.93 10.19 15.27
C PHE A 56 -5.78 8.79 15.87
N ALA A 57 -6.13 8.62 17.14
CA ALA A 57 -6.07 7.33 17.84
C ALA A 57 -6.91 6.23 17.16
N LEU A 58 -7.95 6.59 16.40
CA LEU A 58 -8.77 5.63 15.62
C LEU A 58 -7.96 4.89 14.55
N SER A 59 -6.85 5.46 14.08
CA SER A 59 -5.98 4.84 13.07
C SER A 59 -4.94 3.88 13.64
N ILE A 60 -4.65 3.96 14.94
CA ILE A 60 -3.60 3.19 15.60
C ILE A 60 -3.81 1.67 15.39
N PRO A 61 -5.01 1.10 15.60
CA PRO A 61 -5.22 -0.32 15.35
C PRO A 61 -4.96 -0.72 13.89
N GLY A 62 -5.29 0.16 12.93
CA GLY A 62 -4.97 -0.06 11.51
C GLY A 62 -3.48 -0.04 11.22
N ALA A 63 -2.73 0.90 11.81
CA ALA A 63 -1.27 0.92 11.69
C ALA A 63 -0.62 -0.34 12.30
N VAL A 64 -1.12 -0.81 13.45
CA VAL A 64 -0.69 -2.08 14.06
C VAL A 64 -0.98 -3.26 13.14
N MET A 65 -2.20 -3.34 12.59
CA MET A 65 -2.58 -4.41 11.67
C MET A 65 -1.80 -4.37 10.35
N TYR A 66 -1.42 -3.19 9.86
CA TYR A 66 -0.56 -3.06 8.68
C TYR A 66 0.79 -3.79 8.85
N GLY A 67 1.32 -3.83 10.07
CA GLY A 67 2.51 -4.61 10.40
C GLY A 67 2.19 -6.07 10.76
N VAL A 68 1.27 -6.29 11.70
CA VAL A 68 0.99 -7.63 12.25
C VAL A 68 0.40 -8.58 11.21
N ALA A 69 -0.52 -8.10 10.35
CA ALA A 69 -1.17 -8.93 9.35
C ALA A 69 -0.24 -9.35 8.19
N ALA A 70 0.92 -8.69 8.03
CA ALA A 70 1.89 -9.06 7.01
C ALA A 70 2.44 -10.48 7.24
N LEU A 71 2.62 -10.90 8.49
CA LEU A 71 3.12 -12.24 8.85
C LEU A 71 2.17 -13.36 8.40
N PRO A 72 0.89 -13.39 8.83
CA PRO A 72 -0.04 -14.42 8.36
C PRO A 72 -0.35 -14.28 6.86
N ALA A 73 -0.31 -13.08 6.28
CA ALA A 73 -0.52 -12.88 4.85
C ALA A 73 0.56 -13.56 4.00
N GLY A 74 1.84 -13.39 4.35
CA GLY A 74 2.95 -14.08 3.68
C GLY A 74 2.83 -15.60 3.81
N TRP A 75 2.60 -16.09 5.03
CA TRP A 75 2.41 -17.53 5.29
C TRP A 75 1.25 -18.13 4.49
N LEU A 76 0.13 -17.40 4.37
CA LEU A 76 -1.03 -17.86 3.62
C LEU A 76 -0.78 -17.83 2.11
N ALA A 77 -0.08 -16.82 1.59
CA ALA A 77 0.32 -16.75 0.19
C ALA A 77 1.20 -17.93 -0.22
N ASP A 78 2.15 -18.32 0.63
CA ASP A 78 3.04 -19.46 0.39
C ASP A 78 2.30 -20.80 0.34
N ARG A 79 1.16 -20.93 1.02
CA ARG A 79 0.37 -22.17 1.10
C ARG A 79 -0.81 -22.25 0.15
N TRP A 80 -1.36 -21.10 -0.24
CA TRP A 80 -2.59 -21.03 -1.02
C TRP A 80 -2.36 -20.47 -2.42
N SER A 81 -2.07 -19.17 -2.54
CA SER A 81 -1.74 -18.52 -3.82
C SER A 81 -1.28 -17.09 -3.56
N ALA A 82 -0.16 -16.69 -4.17
CA ALA A 82 0.32 -15.31 -4.10
C ALA A 82 -0.58 -14.39 -4.94
N ALA A 83 -0.98 -14.83 -6.14
CA ALA A 83 -1.92 -14.08 -6.96
C ALA A 83 -3.29 -13.95 -6.30
N GLY A 84 -3.80 -15.02 -5.67
CA GLY A 84 -5.05 -14.99 -4.90
C GLY A 84 -5.00 -13.99 -3.75
N MET A 85 -3.90 -13.93 -3.02
CA MET A 85 -3.70 -12.95 -1.95
C MET A 85 -3.62 -11.50 -2.48
N ILE A 86 -3.01 -11.27 -3.65
CA ILE A 86 -3.03 -9.93 -4.29
C ILE A 86 -4.47 -9.54 -4.71
N ALA A 87 -5.29 -10.48 -5.16
CA ALA A 87 -6.71 -10.21 -5.40
C ALA A 87 -7.44 -9.82 -4.10
N ILE A 88 -7.18 -10.54 -2.99
CA ILE A 88 -7.73 -10.19 -1.67
C ILE A 88 -7.28 -8.80 -1.23
N PHE A 89 -6.03 -8.42 -1.48
CA PHE A 89 -5.52 -7.07 -1.23
C PHE A 89 -6.39 -6.02 -1.96
N PHE A 90 -6.55 -6.13 -3.28
CA PHE A 90 -7.28 -5.10 -4.05
C PHE A 90 -8.76 -5.02 -3.63
N ILE A 91 -9.43 -6.17 -3.55
CA ILE A 91 -10.85 -6.22 -3.22
C ILE A 91 -11.08 -5.80 -1.77
N GLY A 92 -10.28 -6.33 -0.84
CA GLY A 92 -10.38 -6.07 0.58
C GLY A 92 -10.07 -4.61 0.92
N THR A 93 -8.96 -4.06 0.44
CA THR A 93 -8.61 -2.65 0.67
C THR A 93 -9.61 -1.71 0.00
N GLY A 94 -10.04 -1.99 -1.23
CA GLY A 94 -11.03 -1.18 -1.94
C GLY A 94 -12.38 -1.13 -1.22
N LEU A 95 -12.93 -2.30 -0.83
CA LEU A 95 -14.18 -2.38 -0.08
C LEU A 95 -14.05 -1.75 1.32
N ALA A 96 -12.97 -2.04 2.04
CA ALA A 96 -12.72 -1.46 3.36
C ALA A 96 -12.67 0.08 3.28
N SER A 97 -12.04 0.63 2.24
CA SER A 97 -12.02 2.07 2.02
C SER A 97 -13.41 2.64 1.74
N ILE A 98 -14.17 2.04 0.84
CA ILE A 98 -15.55 2.47 0.56
C ILE A 98 -16.39 2.47 1.84
N LEU A 99 -16.34 1.38 2.61
CA LEU A 99 -17.06 1.26 3.89
C LEU A 99 -16.59 2.30 4.91
N THR A 100 -15.29 2.63 4.94
CA THR A 100 -14.74 3.70 5.79
C THR A 100 -15.33 5.07 5.44
N GLY A 101 -15.48 5.37 4.15
CA GLY A 101 -16.14 6.59 3.70
C GLY A 101 -17.65 6.64 4.00
N LEU A 102 -18.29 5.50 4.26
CA LEU A 102 -19.69 5.43 4.69
C LEU A 102 -19.86 5.49 6.21
N ALA A 103 -18.77 5.60 6.98
CA ALA A 103 -18.85 5.65 8.43
C ALA A 103 -19.69 6.84 8.93
N THR A 104 -20.55 6.55 9.92
CA THR A 104 -21.39 7.55 10.60
C THR A 104 -20.86 7.93 11.98
N GLY A 105 -19.79 7.28 12.46
CA GLY A 105 -19.16 7.63 13.72
C GLY A 105 -17.77 7.02 13.94
N PRO A 106 -17.10 7.38 15.05
CA PRO A 106 -15.69 7.05 15.31
C PRO A 106 -15.37 5.56 15.29
N TRP A 107 -16.22 4.72 15.89
CA TRP A 107 -15.98 3.27 15.97
C TRP A 107 -16.06 2.58 14.62
N GLN A 108 -16.99 3.00 13.75
CA GLN A 108 -17.09 2.49 12.39
C GLN A 108 -15.88 2.92 11.56
N LEU A 109 -15.42 4.17 11.76
CA LEU A 109 -14.23 4.68 11.11
C LEU A 109 -12.99 3.88 11.55
N ALA A 110 -12.80 3.67 12.86
CA ALA A 110 -11.71 2.85 13.40
C ALA A 110 -11.73 1.42 12.83
N ALA A 111 -12.90 0.78 12.78
CA ALA A 111 -13.03 -0.55 12.20
C ALA A 111 -12.66 -0.56 10.70
N GLY A 112 -13.10 0.45 9.95
CA GLY A 112 -12.75 0.63 8.54
C GLY A 112 -11.25 0.84 8.31
N LEU A 113 -10.62 1.75 9.06
CA LEU A 113 -9.18 1.98 9.04
C LEU A 113 -8.39 0.73 9.42
N THR A 114 -8.89 -0.04 10.38
CA THR A 114 -8.30 -1.32 10.79
C THR A 114 -8.36 -2.35 9.65
N ALA A 115 -9.50 -2.44 8.96
CA ALA A 115 -9.65 -3.30 7.80
C ALA A 115 -8.75 -2.87 6.63
N ILE A 116 -8.65 -1.56 6.35
CA ILE A 116 -7.70 -1.01 5.36
C ILE A 116 -6.28 -1.46 5.70
N GLY A 117 -5.82 -1.23 6.93
CA GLY A 117 -4.49 -1.64 7.37
C GLY A 117 -4.26 -3.15 7.24
N THR A 118 -5.24 -3.95 7.64
CA THR A 118 -5.18 -5.43 7.55
C THR A 118 -5.01 -5.92 6.11
N PHE A 119 -5.81 -5.43 5.17
CA PHE A 119 -5.71 -5.85 3.77
C PHE A 119 -4.49 -5.25 3.07
N ALA A 120 -4.16 -3.99 3.37
CA ALA A 120 -2.99 -3.34 2.77
C ALA A 120 -1.67 -4.02 3.17
N ALA A 121 -1.62 -4.63 4.36
CA ALA A 121 -0.47 -5.39 4.87
C ALA A 121 -0.01 -6.51 3.94
N ILE A 122 -0.90 -7.02 3.09
CA ILE A 122 -0.62 -8.14 2.19
C ILE A 122 0.44 -7.78 1.15
N TYR A 123 0.49 -6.53 0.70
CA TYR A 123 1.28 -6.17 -0.49
C TYR A 123 2.79 -6.41 -0.33
N HIS A 124 3.40 -6.00 0.78
CA HIS A 124 4.85 -6.15 0.96
C HIS A 124 5.33 -7.62 1.05
N PRO A 125 4.75 -8.49 1.90
CA PRO A 125 5.18 -9.88 2.00
C PRO A 125 4.76 -10.75 0.80
N VAL A 126 3.76 -10.34 0.02
CA VAL A 126 3.22 -11.16 -1.09
C VAL A 126 3.52 -10.54 -2.46
N GLY A 127 3.14 -9.27 -2.66
CA GLY A 127 3.25 -8.56 -3.93
C GLY A 127 4.69 -8.34 -4.39
N VAL A 128 5.61 -8.04 -3.48
CA VAL A 128 7.03 -7.85 -3.83
C VAL A 128 7.69 -9.17 -4.28
N PRO A 129 7.60 -10.28 -3.52
CA PRO A 129 8.09 -11.57 -4.01
C PRO A 129 7.39 -12.04 -5.30
N TRP A 130 6.08 -11.81 -5.41
CA TRP A 130 5.32 -12.13 -6.61
C TRP A 130 5.82 -11.36 -7.84
N LEU A 131 6.11 -10.06 -7.70
CA LEU A 131 6.71 -9.27 -8.77
C LEU A 131 8.07 -9.82 -9.18
N ILE A 132 8.93 -10.12 -8.20
CA ILE A 132 10.27 -10.66 -8.44
C ILE A 132 10.16 -11.96 -9.25
N LYS A 133 9.28 -12.88 -8.85
CA LYS A 133 9.03 -14.17 -9.54
C LYS A 133 8.60 -14.00 -11.01
N HIS A 134 7.90 -12.92 -11.34
CA HIS A 134 7.46 -12.63 -12.71
C HIS A 134 8.41 -11.73 -13.50
N SER A 135 9.54 -11.32 -12.90
CA SER A 135 10.50 -10.40 -13.51
C SER A 135 11.81 -11.08 -13.87
N ARG A 136 12.39 -10.75 -15.03
CA ARG A 136 13.73 -11.23 -15.42
C ARG A 136 14.86 -10.38 -14.82
N ASN A 137 14.61 -9.08 -14.65
CA ASN A 137 15.56 -8.13 -14.09
C ASN A 137 14.99 -7.60 -12.77
N HIS A 138 15.35 -8.28 -11.67
CA HIS A 138 14.82 -7.98 -10.34
C HIS A 138 15.11 -6.54 -9.92
N GLY A 139 16.32 -6.03 -10.20
CA GLY A 139 16.72 -4.67 -9.85
C GLY A 139 15.88 -3.61 -10.56
N ARG A 140 15.64 -3.77 -11.87
CA ARG A 140 14.76 -2.86 -12.64
C ARG A 140 13.31 -2.95 -12.19
N ALA A 141 12.79 -4.16 -11.96
CA ALA A 141 11.42 -4.36 -11.52
C ALA A 141 11.19 -3.72 -10.13
N LEU A 142 12.10 -3.95 -9.20
CA LEU A 142 12.04 -3.39 -7.85
C LEU A 142 12.24 -1.86 -7.87
N GLY A 143 13.10 -1.35 -8.75
CA GLY A 143 13.29 0.09 -8.94
C GLY A 143 12.03 0.79 -9.45
N ILE A 144 11.39 0.24 -10.50
CA ILE A 144 10.12 0.77 -11.02
C ILE A 144 9.04 0.67 -9.94
N ASN A 145 8.90 -0.48 -9.30
CA ASN A 145 7.90 -0.68 -8.25
C ASN A 145 8.12 0.28 -7.07
N GLY A 146 9.37 0.55 -6.70
CA GLY A 146 9.74 1.53 -5.68
C GLY A 146 9.27 2.94 -6.02
N VAL A 147 9.45 3.39 -7.27
CA VAL A 147 8.93 4.69 -7.74
C VAL A 147 7.42 4.79 -7.56
N PHE A 148 6.67 3.73 -7.86
CA PHE A 148 5.21 3.71 -7.66
C PHE A 148 4.81 3.69 -6.18
N GLY A 149 5.60 3.06 -5.31
CA GLY A 149 5.40 3.12 -3.86
C GLY A 149 5.59 4.54 -3.33
N SER A 150 6.73 5.17 -3.65
CA SER A 150 7.00 6.57 -3.29
C SER A 150 5.98 7.54 -3.90
N GLY A 151 5.57 7.31 -5.15
CA GLY A 151 4.51 8.09 -5.79
C GLY A 151 3.16 7.96 -5.09
N GLY A 152 2.83 6.77 -4.57
CA GLY A 152 1.64 6.56 -3.74
C GLY A 152 1.66 7.38 -2.46
N THR A 153 2.82 7.47 -1.80
CA THR A 153 3.00 8.35 -0.64
C THR A 153 2.81 9.83 -0.99
N ALA A 154 3.49 10.31 -2.05
CA ALA A 154 3.42 11.72 -2.45
C ALA A 154 2.01 12.14 -2.87
N VAL A 155 1.30 11.29 -3.62
CA VAL A 155 -0.05 11.63 -4.10
C VAL A 155 -1.12 11.52 -3.00
N ALA A 156 -0.84 10.81 -1.90
CA ALA A 156 -1.83 10.54 -0.86
C ALA A 156 -2.45 11.81 -0.26
N ALA A 157 -1.61 12.74 0.19
CA ALA A 157 -2.08 13.96 0.84
C ALA A 157 -2.80 14.90 -0.14
N LEU A 158 -2.26 15.05 -1.34
CA LEU A 158 -2.87 15.84 -2.42
C LEU A 158 -4.25 15.31 -2.81
N LEU A 159 -4.35 14.00 -3.06
CA LEU A 159 -5.60 13.39 -3.50
C LEU A 159 -6.64 13.39 -2.38
N ALA A 160 -6.24 13.07 -1.15
CA ALA A 160 -7.14 13.11 0.00
C ALA A 160 -7.64 14.54 0.28
N GLY A 161 -6.75 15.53 0.26
CA GLY A 161 -7.10 16.94 0.45
C GLY A 161 -8.02 17.46 -0.65
N ALA A 162 -7.69 17.23 -1.91
CA ALA A 162 -8.50 17.67 -3.05
C ALA A 162 -9.90 17.05 -3.04
N LEU A 163 -10.01 15.73 -2.80
CA LEU A 163 -11.31 15.06 -2.72
C LEU A 163 -12.12 15.53 -1.51
N ALA A 164 -11.46 15.76 -0.37
CA ALA A 164 -12.11 16.25 0.83
C ALA A 164 -12.65 17.68 0.66
N ASP A 165 -11.89 18.57 0.02
CA ASP A 165 -12.30 19.96 -0.23
C ASP A 165 -13.43 20.05 -1.26
N LEU A 166 -13.39 19.24 -2.33
CA LEU A 166 -14.38 19.30 -3.41
C LEU A 166 -15.68 18.57 -3.10
N TRP A 167 -15.60 17.39 -2.48
CA TRP A 167 -16.75 16.48 -2.32
C TRP A 167 -16.91 15.93 -0.90
N GLY A 168 -16.14 16.45 0.05
CA GLY A 168 -16.17 16.05 1.46
C GLY A 168 -15.27 14.85 1.75
N TRP A 169 -14.91 14.70 3.03
CA TRP A 169 -13.96 13.68 3.50
C TRP A 169 -14.33 12.25 3.10
N ARG A 170 -15.62 11.96 2.91
CA ARG A 170 -16.11 10.65 2.47
C ARG A 170 -15.59 10.29 1.08
N ALA A 171 -15.52 11.26 0.18
CA ALA A 171 -15.04 11.06 -1.19
C ALA A 171 -13.56 10.65 -1.22
N ALA A 172 -12.76 11.15 -0.27
CA ALA A 172 -11.34 10.79 -0.14
C ALA A 172 -11.12 9.29 0.11
N PHE A 173 -12.11 8.58 0.66
CA PHE A 173 -12.08 7.13 0.80
C PHE A 173 -12.83 6.42 -0.34
N ILE A 174 -14.04 6.86 -0.67
CA ILE A 174 -14.92 6.15 -1.61
C ILE A 174 -14.33 6.14 -3.02
N VAL A 175 -13.84 7.29 -3.52
CA VAL A 175 -13.36 7.39 -4.91
C VAL A 175 -12.13 6.53 -5.14
N PRO A 176 -11.05 6.64 -4.34
CA PRO A 176 -9.89 5.78 -4.54
C PRO A 176 -10.20 4.32 -4.19
N GLY A 177 -11.08 4.07 -3.20
CA GLY A 177 -11.58 2.73 -2.88
C GLY A 177 -12.25 2.05 -4.07
N ALA A 178 -13.10 2.77 -4.80
CA ALA A 178 -13.74 2.29 -6.02
C ALA A 178 -12.72 2.03 -7.14
N LEU A 179 -11.71 2.89 -7.29
CA LEU A 179 -10.62 2.66 -8.25
C LEU A 179 -9.83 1.39 -7.91
N CYS A 180 -9.44 1.22 -6.64
CA CYS A 180 -8.74 0.03 -6.15
C CYS A 180 -9.58 -1.25 -6.37
N LEU A 181 -10.88 -1.20 -6.03
CA LEU A 181 -11.81 -2.30 -6.27
C LEU A 181 -11.90 -2.64 -7.77
N GLY A 182 -12.03 -1.64 -8.63
CA GLY A 182 -12.03 -1.80 -10.08
C GLY A 182 -10.74 -2.44 -10.61
N THR A 183 -9.57 -1.99 -10.13
CA THR A 183 -8.29 -2.63 -10.48
C THR A 183 -8.22 -4.09 -10.03
N GLY A 184 -8.79 -4.43 -8.86
CA GLY A 184 -8.90 -5.80 -8.38
C GLY A 184 -9.78 -6.67 -9.27
N LEU A 185 -10.91 -6.14 -9.74
CA LEU A 185 -11.77 -6.86 -10.69
C LEU A 185 -11.06 -7.10 -12.03
N ILE A 186 -10.33 -6.10 -12.54
CA ILE A 186 -9.52 -6.23 -13.76
C ILE A 186 -8.39 -7.26 -13.54
N PHE A 187 -7.76 -7.26 -12.35
CA PHE A 187 -6.74 -8.24 -11.99
C PHE A 187 -7.29 -9.67 -11.98
N ILE A 188 -8.44 -9.89 -11.34
CA ILE A 188 -9.13 -11.20 -11.32
C ILE A 188 -9.49 -11.64 -12.75
N LEU A 189 -9.96 -10.72 -13.59
CA LEU A 189 -10.22 -11.01 -14.99
C LEU A 189 -8.93 -11.39 -15.74
N ALA A 190 -7.83 -10.66 -15.53
CA ALA A 190 -6.53 -10.97 -16.14
C ALA A 190 -6.00 -12.35 -15.71
N MET A 191 -6.22 -12.75 -14.45
CA MET A 191 -5.93 -14.11 -13.97
C MET A 191 -6.80 -15.16 -14.68
N ARG A 192 -8.11 -14.93 -14.80
CA ARG A 192 -9.03 -15.85 -15.49
C ARG A 192 -8.70 -16.01 -16.97
N LEU A 193 -8.23 -14.94 -17.61
CA LEU A 193 -7.77 -14.93 -19.00
C LEU A 193 -6.34 -15.49 -19.17
N ARG A 194 -5.70 -15.98 -18.10
CA ARG A 194 -4.33 -16.52 -18.10
C ARG A 194 -3.28 -15.55 -18.64
N LEU A 195 -3.53 -14.24 -18.54
CA LEU A 195 -2.53 -13.21 -18.84
C LEU A 195 -1.43 -13.19 -17.78
N ILE A 196 -1.79 -13.60 -16.57
CA ILE A 196 -0.90 -13.86 -15.45
C ILE A 196 -0.87 -15.36 -15.24
N ILE A 197 0.25 -15.99 -15.57
CA ILE A 197 0.47 -17.41 -15.33
C ILE A 197 1.25 -17.51 -14.04
N GLU A 198 0.64 -18.06 -13.00
CA GLU A 198 1.36 -18.47 -11.81
C GLU A 198 2.25 -19.64 -12.24
N SER A 199 3.49 -19.35 -12.62
CA SER A 199 4.45 -20.42 -12.87
C SER A 199 4.59 -21.17 -11.55
N GLU A 200 4.42 -22.49 -11.58
CA GLU A 200 4.94 -23.41 -10.56
C GLU A 200 6.47 -23.36 -10.61
N GLY A 201 7.03 -22.20 -10.30
CA GLY A 201 8.44 -22.00 -10.05
C GLY A 201 8.63 -22.23 -8.57
N GLU A 202 8.74 -23.51 -8.20
CA GLU A 202 9.50 -23.89 -7.03
C GLU A 202 10.89 -23.29 -7.21
N ALA A 203 11.18 -22.21 -6.48
CA ALA A 203 12.56 -21.90 -6.18
C ALA A 203 13.13 -23.18 -5.60
N ALA A 204 14.14 -23.77 -6.27
CA ALA A 204 14.81 -24.97 -5.78
C ALA A 204 15.06 -24.80 -4.28
N PRO A 205 14.66 -25.77 -3.43
CA PRO A 205 14.67 -25.56 -1.99
C PRO A 205 16.10 -25.25 -1.56
N SER A 206 16.34 -23.98 -1.23
CA SER A 206 17.57 -23.56 -0.58
C SER A 206 17.66 -24.32 0.74
N PRO A 207 18.84 -24.85 1.11
CA PRO A 207 18.99 -25.55 2.38
C PRO A 207 18.45 -24.67 3.50
N PRO A 208 17.63 -25.22 4.42
CA PRO A 208 16.98 -24.41 5.44
C PRO A 208 18.07 -23.70 6.26
N PRO A 209 18.07 -22.36 6.32
CA PRO A 209 19.06 -21.62 7.10
C PRO A 209 18.99 -22.07 8.57
N GLN A 210 20.12 -22.10 9.28
CA GLN A 210 20.14 -22.53 10.68
C GLN A 210 19.17 -21.69 11.52
N ALA A 211 18.57 -22.30 12.54
CA ALA A 211 17.59 -21.63 13.40
C ALA A 211 18.15 -20.35 14.05
N ALA A 212 19.45 -20.31 14.34
CA ALA A 212 20.15 -19.13 14.85
C ALA A 212 20.21 -17.99 13.81
N ASP A 213 20.50 -18.30 12.54
CA ASP A 213 20.58 -17.32 11.45
C ASP A 213 19.20 -16.76 11.11
N ARG A 214 18.16 -17.61 11.10
CA ARG A 214 16.77 -17.16 10.95
C ARG A 214 16.36 -16.21 12.07
N ARG A 215 16.68 -16.55 13.32
CA ARG A 215 16.36 -15.70 14.47
C ARG A 215 17.09 -14.37 14.40
N ARG A 216 18.39 -14.37 14.06
CA ARG A 216 19.20 -13.15 13.91
C ARG A 216 18.69 -12.27 12.78
N ALA A 217 18.44 -12.84 11.60
CA ALA A 217 17.90 -12.12 10.45
C ALA A 217 16.52 -11.53 10.76
N PHE A 218 15.64 -12.30 11.41
CA PHE A 218 14.33 -11.83 11.85
C PHE A 218 14.43 -10.67 12.84
N ILE A 219 15.29 -10.77 13.87
CA ILE A 219 15.47 -9.69 14.85
C ILE A 219 16.05 -8.44 14.19
N MET A 220 17.06 -8.58 13.33
CA MET A 220 17.64 -7.44 12.61
C MET A 220 16.59 -6.76 11.73
N LEU A 221 15.84 -7.53 10.94
CA LEU A 221 14.77 -7.01 10.11
C LEU A 221 13.68 -6.34 10.96
N ALA A 222 13.25 -6.96 12.05
CA ALA A 222 12.23 -6.42 12.94
C ALA A 222 12.66 -5.08 13.54
N ILE A 223 13.89 -4.97 14.06
CA ILE A 223 14.41 -3.71 14.62
C ILE A 223 14.48 -2.64 13.53
N THR A 224 15.06 -2.95 12.36
CA THR A 224 15.18 -1.97 11.27
C THR A 224 13.82 -1.50 10.77
N VAL A 225 12.85 -2.41 10.63
CA VAL A 225 11.49 -2.08 10.19
C VAL A 225 10.73 -1.28 11.25
N VAL A 226 10.86 -1.63 12.54
CA VAL A 226 10.22 -0.87 13.63
C VAL A 226 10.80 0.54 13.72
N CYS A 227 12.13 0.68 13.74
CA CYS A 227 12.77 1.99 13.79
C CYS A 227 12.43 2.83 12.56
N GLY A 228 12.57 2.27 11.35
CA GLY A 228 12.27 2.96 10.10
C GLY A 228 10.79 3.32 9.98
N GLY A 229 9.90 2.41 10.36
CA GLY A 229 8.46 2.63 10.38
C GLY A 229 8.04 3.71 11.36
N LEU A 230 8.62 3.73 12.58
CA LEU A 230 8.32 4.75 13.57
C LEU A 230 8.76 6.14 13.08
N ILE A 231 9.98 6.26 12.52
CA ILE A 231 10.47 7.51 11.92
C ILE A 231 9.52 7.97 10.82
N TYR A 232 9.17 7.07 9.89
CA TYR A 232 8.27 7.38 8.78
C TYR A 232 6.89 7.84 9.25
N GLN A 233 6.28 7.13 10.19
CA GLN A 233 4.96 7.48 10.72
C GLN A 233 5.00 8.82 11.45
N LEU A 234 6.02 9.07 12.28
CA LEU A 234 6.17 10.36 12.96
C LEU A 234 6.28 11.50 11.94
N THR A 235 7.09 11.35 10.89
CA THR A 235 7.21 12.37 9.85
C THR A 235 5.92 12.55 9.08
N ALA A 236 5.29 11.46 8.61
CA ALA A 236 4.10 11.51 7.76
C ALA A 236 2.88 12.13 8.47
N TYR A 237 2.74 11.95 9.78
CA TYR A 237 1.62 12.47 10.56
C TYR A 237 1.91 13.80 11.28
N ALA A 238 3.16 14.07 11.68
CA ALA A 238 3.51 15.34 12.31
C ALA A 238 3.64 16.48 11.28
N MET A 239 4.16 16.20 10.09
CA MET A 239 4.38 17.23 9.06
C MET A 239 3.10 17.97 8.66
N PRO A 240 1.97 17.31 8.30
CA PRO A 240 0.75 18.04 7.97
C PRO A 240 0.29 19.00 9.08
N LYS A 241 0.37 18.56 10.35
CA LYS A 241 -0.07 19.36 11.49
C LYS A 241 0.85 20.54 11.79
N ILE A 242 2.16 20.33 11.74
CA ILE A 242 3.15 21.41 11.93
C ILE A 242 3.00 22.48 10.85
N PHE A 243 2.75 22.08 9.60
CA PHE A 243 2.51 23.01 8.50
C PHE A 243 1.17 23.74 8.67
N GLU A 244 0.10 23.06 9.07
CA GLU A 244 -1.16 23.71 9.45
C GLU A 244 -0.92 24.78 10.52
N GLU A 245 -0.27 24.44 11.63
CA GLU A 245 -0.08 25.35 12.77
C GLU A 245 0.89 26.51 12.51
N ARG A 246 1.92 26.30 11.67
CA ARG A 246 3.00 27.29 11.48
C ARG A 246 2.97 28.05 10.16
N LEU A 247 2.23 27.59 9.16
CA LEU A 247 2.11 28.22 7.84
C LEU A 247 0.69 28.76 7.56
N PHE A 248 -0.13 28.88 8.61
CA PHE A 248 -1.50 29.41 8.59
C PHE A 248 -1.63 30.78 7.89
N ASP A 249 -0.58 31.62 7.94
CA ASP A 249 -0.56 32.96 7.32
C ASP A 249 -0.17 32.98 5.83
N PHE A 250 0.44 31.92 5.28
CA PHE A 250 0.98 31.92 3.90
C PHE A 250 0.22 31.01 2.92
N ALA A 251 -0.53 30.01 3.41
CA ALA A 251 -1.09 28.95 2.57
C ALA A 251 -2.54 29.19 2.10
N GLY A 252 -3.23 30.19 2.64
CA GLY A 252 -4.69 30.33 2.47
C GLY A 252 -5.43 29.17 3.16
N GLN A 253 -6.67 29.38 3.56
CA GLN A 253 -7.43 28.46 4.43
C GLN A 253 -7.80 27.09 3.79
N SER A 254 -7.18 26.69 2.67
CA SER A 254 -7.51 25.45 1.94
C SER A 254 -6.62 24.27 2.33
N VAL A 255 -7.23 23.09 2.48
CA VAL A 255 -6.53 21.84 2.81
C VAL A 255 -5.62 21.40 1.66
N LEU A 256 -5.98 21.78 0.42
CA LEU A 256 -5.16 21.61 -0.77
C LEU A 256 -3.76 22.27 -0.67
N GLY A 257 -3.69 23.46 -0.05
CA GLY A 257 -2.42 24.15 0.19
C GLY A 257 -1.52 23.38 1.16
N ILE A 258 -2.10 22.84 2.24
CA ILE A 258 -1.38 22.03 3.23
C ILE A 258 -0.91 20.71 2.61
N GLY A 259 -1.75 20.05 1.80
CA GLY A 259 -1.39 18.83 1.09
C GLY A 259 -0.20 19.01 0.13
N GLY A 260 -0.11 20.17 -0.53
CA GLY A 260 0.98 20.49 -1.47
C GLY A 260 2.37 20.66 -0.84
N PHE A 261 2.46 21.03 0.44
CA PHE A 261 3.75 21.20 1.12
C PHE A 261 4.27 19.92 1.79
N VAL A 262 3.41 18.92 1.98
CA VAL A 262 3.72 17.68 2.72
C VAL A 262 4.01 16.50 1.78
N SER A 263 3.75 16.69 0.49
CA SER A 263 3.94 15.68 -0.59
C SER A 263 5.33 15.74 -1.18
#